data_AF-A0AAJ2U742-F1
#
_entry.id   AF-A0AAJ2U742-F1
#
_cell.length_a   1.000
_cell.length_b   1.000
_cell.length_c   1.000
_cell.angle_alpha   90.00
_cell.angle_beta   90.00
_cell.angle_gamma   90.00
#
_symmetry.space_group_name_H-M   'P 1'
#
loop_
_entity.id
_entity.type
_entity.pdbx_description
1 polymer ?
#
loop_
_entity_poly.entity_id
_entity_poly.type
_entity_poly.pdbx_seq_one_letter_code
_entity_poly.pdbx_strand_id
1 'polypeptide(L)' 'EDDPIAAWDRHKQALNEKAAKLNEIQFDALHYTAPGTDLTLGLPKNHIWASAGSYNPKGEEFIANMPTEEVFSAPD' A
#
# COMPACT_ATOMS: atom_id res chain seq x y z
N GLU A 1 -11.99 2.28 21.26
CA GLU A 1 -12.91 2.44 20.12
C GLU A 1 -14.03 1.44 20.31
N ASP A 2 -15.29 1.87 20.20
CA ASP A 2 -16.42 1.03 20.64
C ASP A 2 -16.85 -0.01 19.58
N ASP A 3 -16.33 0.08 18.35
CA ASP A 3 -16.45 -0.93 17.30
C ASP A 3 -15.13 -1.08 16.51
N PRO A 4 -14.27 -2.04 16.87
CA PRO A 4 -12.99 -2.24 16.20
C PRO A 4 -13.12 -2.76 14.77
N ILE A 5 -14.23 -3.42 14.40
CA ILE A 5 -14.43 -3.92 13.03
C ILE A 5 -14.69 -2.72 12.11
N ALA A 6 -15.63 -1.85 12.49
CA ALA A 6 -15.90 -0.64 11.73
C ALA A 6 -14.68 0.30 11.66
N ALA A 7 -13.84 0.31 12.69
CA ALA A 7 -12.57 1.02 12.69
C ALA A 7 -11.60 0.47 11.63
N TRP A 8 -11.42 -0.84 11.61
CA TRP A 8 -10.57 -1.52 10.64
C TRP A 8 -11.07 -1.37 9.20
N ASP A 9 -12.38 -1.40 8.98
CA ASP A 9 -12.96 -1.20 7.65
C ASP A 9 -12.67 0.21 7.12
N ARG A 10 -12.84 1.25 7.95
CA ARG A 10 -12.50 2.63 7.60
C ARG A 10 -10.99 2.79 7.33
N HIS A 11 -10.17 2.17 8.17
CA HIS A 11 -8.72 2.22 8.05
C HIS A 11 -8.23 1.58 6.75
N LYS A 12 -8.70 0.36 6.46
CA LYS A 12 -8.44 -0.36 5.20
C LYS A 12 -8.86 0.46 3.99
N GLN A 13 -10.05 1.07 4.03
CA GLN A 13 -10.54 1.90 2.93
C GLN A 13 -9.60 3.10 2.66
N ALA A 14 -9.17 3.80 3.70
CA ALA A 14 -8.28 4.95 3.55
C ALA A 14 -6.94 4.58 2.90
N LEU A 15 -6.36 3.42 3.24
CA LEU A 15 -5.13 2.92 2.64
C LEU A 15 -5.34 2.46 1.18
N ASN A 16 -6.44 1.76 0.91
CA ASN A 16 -6.80 1.32 -0.45
C ASN A 16 -6.97 2.49 -1.42
N GLU A 17 -7.55 3.61 -0.97
CA GLU A 17 -7.67 4.83 -1.78
C GLU A 17 -6.30 5.40 -2.18
N LYS A 18 -5.31 5.34 -1.28
CA LYS A 18 -3.94 5.81 -1.58
C LYS A 18 -3.23 4.86 -2.54
N ALA A 19 -3.33 3.55 -2.31
CA ALA A 19 -2.78 2.55 -3.21
C ALA A 19 -3.40 2.65 -4.62
N ALA A 20 -4.72 2.82 -4.73
CA ALA A 20 -5.41 3.01 -6.00
C ALA A 20 -4.89 4.24 -6.76
N LYS A 21 -4.70 5.37 -6.07
CA LYS A 21 -4.14 6.58 -6.68
C LYS A 21 -2.71 6.36 -7.19
N LEU A 22 -1.85 5.67 -6.43
CA LEU A 22 -0.49 5.36 -6.87
C LEU A 22 -0.48 4.40 -8.06
N ASN A 23 -1.39 3.42 -8.07
CA ASN A 23 -1.57 2.50 -9.19
C ASN A 23 -2.04 3.18 -10.47
N GLU A 24 -2.89 4.21 -10.38
CA GLU A 24 -3.33 5.00 -11.53
C GLU A 24 -2.18 5.80 -12.16
N ILE A 25 -1.28 6.35 -11.33
CA ILE A 25 -0.21 7.24 -11.80
C ILE A 25 0.91 6.46 -12.50
N GLN A 26 1.21 5.22 -12.08
CA GLN A 26 2.30 4.40 -12.63
C GLN A 26 3.64 5.17 -12.73
N PHE A 27 4.15 5.66 -11.60
CA PHE A 27 5.45 6.34 -11.56
C PHE A 27 6.58 5.42 -12.06
N ASP A 28 7.54 5.97 -12.81
CA ASP A 28 8.75 5.23 -13.21
C ASP A 28 9.74 5.05 -12.05
N ALA A 29 9.76 5.98 -11.09
CA ALA A 29 10.66 5.96 -9.95
C ALA A 29 10.14 6.83 -8.79
N LEU A 30 10.67 6.57 -7.59
CA LEU A 30 10.53 7.42 -6.41
C LEU A 30 11.88 7.98 -5.99
N HIS A 31 11.96 9.29 -5.75
CA HIS A 31 13.15 9.98 -5.26
C HIS A 31 12.93 10.43 -3.81
N TYR A 32 13.70 9.85 -2.90
CA TYR A 32 13.64 10.11 -1.46
C TYR A 32 14.79 11.02 -1.03
N THR A 33 14.46 12.10 -0.32
CA THR A 33 15.43 13.09 0.16
C THR A 33 15.24 13.36 1.65
N ALA A 34 16.31 13.25 2.42
CA ALA A 34 16.37 13.58 3.85
C ALA A 34 17.83 13.89 4.26
N PRO A 35 18.11 14.40 5.47
CA PRO A 35 19.49 14.53 5.94
C PRO A 35 20.22 13.17 5.91
N GLY A 36 21.23 13.05 5.05
CA GLY A 36 21.99 11.81 4.85
C GLY A 36 21.37 10.81 3.85
N THR A 37 20.24 11.15 3.21
CA THR A 37 19.57 10.30 2.22
C THR A 37 19.30 11.07 0.94
N ASP A 38 19.83 10.55 -0.16
CA ASP A 38 19.49 10.95 -1.53
C ASP A 38 19.44 9.65 -2.35
N LEU A 39 18.23 9.15 -2.57
CA LEU A 39 18.01 7.81 -3.13
C LEU A 39 16.88 7.82 -4.14
N THR A 40 17.17 7.38 -5.36
CA THR A 40 16.16 7.13 -6.39
C THR A 40 16.00 5.63 -6.59
N LEU A 41 14.77 5.14 -6.49
CA LEU A 41 14.40 3.75 -6.73
C LEU A 41 13.44 3.67 -7.92
N GLY A 42 13.80 2.88 -8.93
CA GLY A 42 12.91 2.56 -10.05
C GLY A 42 11.75 1.68 -9.61
N LEU A 43 10.64 1.76 -10.33
CA LEU A 43 9.50 0.86 -10.18
C LEU A 43 9.30 0.05 -11.46
N PRO A 44 8.97 -1.26 -11.37
CA PRO A 44 8.71 -2.07 -12.55
C PRO A 44 7.53 -1.53 -13.37
N LYS A 45 7.52 -1.77 -14.68
CA LYS A 45 6.34 -1.47 -15.50
C LYS A 45 5.13 -2.29 -15.02
N ASN A 46 3.96 -1.65 -14.94
CA ASN A 46 2.73 -2.26 -14.44
C ASN A 46 2.84 -2.75 -12.99
N HIS A 47 3.64 -2.09 -12.16
CA HIS A 47 3.74 -2.40 -10.74
C HIS A 47 2.39 -2.17 -10.03
N ILE A 48 2.20 -2.88 -8.91
CA ILE A 48 0.99 -2.81 -8.10
C ILE A 48 1.38 -2.38 -6.69
N TRP A 49 0.87 -1.21 -6.27
CA TRP A 49 0.79 -0.79 -4.89
C TRP A 49 -0.31 -1.57 -4.17
N ALA A 50 0.08 -2.29 -3.13
CA ALA A 50 -0.80 -3.02 -2.23
C ALA A 50 -0.95 -2.29 -0.90
N SER A 51 -2.02 -2.62 -0.16
CA SER A 51 -2.33 -2.04 1.15
C SER A 51 -3.22 -2.97 1.96
N ALA A 52 -3.09 -2.94 3.29
CA ALA A 52 -3.97 -3.55 4.30
C ALA A 52 -4.57 -4.94 3.99
N GLY A 53 -5.62 -5.00 3.15
CA GLY A 53 -6.34 -6.21 2.79
C GLY A 53 -5.75 -6.94 1.58
N SER A 54 -5.75 -8.26 1.65
CA SER A 54 -5.34 -9.14 0.56
C SER A 54 -6.38 -10.25 0.35
N TYR A 55 -6.28 -10.93 -0.79
CA TYR A 55 -7.13 -12.07 -1.13
C TYR A 55 -6.29 -13.33 -1.23
N ASN A 56 -6.75 -14.40 -0.60
CA ASN A 56 -6.11 -15.70 -0.78
C ASN A 56 -6.51 -16.32 -2.14
N PRO A 57 -5.90 -17.45 -2.57
CA PRO A 57 -6.22 -18.08 -3.85
C PRO A 57 -7.68 -18.56 -4.01
N LYS A 58 -8.46 -18.61 -2.92
CA LYS A 58 -9.89 -18.93 -2.93
C LYS A 58 -10.78 -17.69 -3.02
N GLY A 59 -10.20 -16.49 -3.04
CA GLY A 59 -10.91 -15.22 -3.08
C GLY A 59 -11.43 -14.75 -1.72
N GLU A 60 -10.94 -15.32 -0.61
CA GLU A 60 -11.30 -14.87 0.74
C GLU A 60 -10.41 -13.69 1.13
N GLU A 61 -11.04 -12.59 1.58
CA GLU A 61 -10.33 -11.41 2.06
C GLU A 61 -9.73 -11.68 3.45
N PHE A 62 -8.50 -11.22 3.67
CA PHE A 62 -7.85 -11.25 4.97
C PHE A 62 -6.91 -10.05 5.15
N ILE A 63 -6.61 -9.71 6.41
CA ILE A 63 -5.57 -8.75 6.76
C ILE A 63 -4.29 -9.53 7.08
N ALA A 64 -3.23 -9.31 6.31
CA ALA A 64 -1.97 -10.04 6.49
C ALA A 64 -1.20 -9.58 7.73
N ASN A 65 -1.22 -8.28 8.03
CA ASN A 65 -0.48 -7.65 9.12
C ASN A 65 -1.41 -6.84 10.02
N MET A 66 -1.32 -7.04 11.33
CA MET A 66 -1.99 -6.21 12.35
C MET A 66 -0.96 -5.81 13.43
N PRO A 67 -0.65 -4.52 13.63
CA PRO A 67 -1.16 -3.36 12.88
C PRO A 67 -0.58 -3.24 11.47
N THR A 68 -1.14 -2.36 10.65
CA THR A 68 -0.60 -1.96 9.34
C THR A 68 -1.01 -0.52 9.03
N GLU A 69 -0.07 0.27 8.50
CA GLU A 69 -0.25 1.69 8.16
C GLU A 69 0.32 2.01 6.77
N GLU A 70 0.79 0.99 6.05
CA GLU A 70 1.62 1.14 4.86
C GLU A 70 0.83 0.94 3.55
N VAL A 71 1.32 1.60 2.51
CA VAL A 71 1.11 1.20 1.10
C VAL A 71 2.48 0.85 0.55
N PHE A 72 2.60 -0.27 -0.17
CA PHE A 72 3.91 -0.78 -0.59
C PHE A 72 3.86 -1.40 -1.99
N SER A 73 5.02 -1.41 -2.65
CA SER A 73 5.27 -2.05 -3.95
C SER A 73 6.72 -2.56 -3.98
N ALA A 74 7.06 -3.39 -4.97
CA ALA A 74 8.43 -3.80 -5.23
C ALA A 74 9.16 -2.77 -6.13
N PRO A 75 10.46 -2.52 -5.90
CA PRO A 75 11.31 -1.77 -6.83
C PRO A 75 11.72 -2.65 -8.03
N ASP A 76 12.32 -2.01 -9.05
CA ASP A 76 12.96 -2.67 -10.21
C ASP A 76 14.29 -3.35 -9.83
#